data_AF-A0A0D7P3C4-F1
#
_entry.id   AF-A0A0D7P3C4-F1
#
_cell.length_a   1.000
_cell.length_b   1.000
_cell.length_c   1.000
_cell.angle_alpha   90.00
_cell.angle_beta   90.00
_cell.angle_gamma   90.00
#
_symmetry.space_group_name_H-M   'P 1'
#
loop_
_entity.id
_entity.type
_entity.pdbx_description
1 polymer ?
#
loop_
_entity_poly.entity_id
_entity_poly.type
_entity_poly.pdbx_seq_one_letter_code
_entity_poly.pdbx_strand_id
1 'polypeptide(L)'
;MNDHQSEIERAIQNDLNPQERALIEHGRDLSRQKVEGVDLDNWITIGLAHNAHIRLALRLANTNKRSGSIYAKHLSDMMRYYGIKGDKRYKGILTALAFILDEEHPERLEALNEARAKMSPGEKATLASPHTARTLIKRLLNEKSGYEPAPKGRTWKQKEKDLLDKVAHLEEQLASSDDSGAVFTPTDTAKEIVAAMSGSVSRNKLMEVQKAIGVWLKDHPVQKPKPPTR
;
A
#
# COMPACT_ATOMS: atom_id res chain seq x y z
N MET A 1 -11.24 -8.53 -41.31
CA MET A 1 -11.07 -7.58 -40.19
C MET A 1 -12.14 -7.89 -39.17
N ASN A 2 -11.81 -7.98 -37.88
CA ASN A 2 -12.80 -8.24 -36.83
C ASN A 2 -13.75 -7.04 -36.70
N ASP A 3 -15.06 -7.27 -36.63
CA ASP A 3 -16.10 -6.22 -36.50
C ASP A 3 -15.87 -5.25 -35.33
N HIS A 4 -15.15 -5.68 -34.30
CA HIS A 4 -14.79 -4.83 -33.15
C HIS A 4 -13.63 -3.86 -33.44
N GLN A 5 -12.73 -4.17 -34.39
CA GLN A 5 -11.68 -3.21 -34.79
C GLN A 5 -12.27 -2.06 -35.61
N SER A 6 -13.21 -2.36 -36.51
CA SER A 6 -13.87 -1.33 -37.32
C SER A 6 -14.78 -0.42 -36.48
N GLU A 7 -15.37 -0.93 -35.41
CA GLU A 7 -16.14 -0.13 -34.44
C GLU A 7 -15.24 0.82 -33.64
N ILE A 8 -14.08 0.35 -33.17
CA ILE A 8 -13.10 1.19 -32.46
C ILE A 8 -12.52 2.26 -33.41
N GLU A 9 -12.15 1.90 -34.63
CA GLU A 9 -11.64 2.83 -35.64
C GLU A 9 -12.67 3.91 -35.99
N ARG A 10 -13.95 3.55 -36.15
CA ARG A 10 -15.02 4.54 -36.33
C ARG A 10 -15.18 5.46 -35.12
N ALA A 11 -15.17 4.92 -33.91
CA ALA A 11 -15.28 5.71 -32.69
C ALA A 11 -14.11 6.69 -32.55
N ILE A 12 -12.89 6.27 -32.90
CA ILE A 12 -11.72 7.15 -32.96
C ILE A 12 -11.93 8.26 -33.99
N GLN A 13 -12.43 7.95 -35.18
CA GLN A 13 -12.59 8.94 -36.23
C GLN A 13 -13.71 9.96 -35.95
N ASN A 14 -14.79 9.52 -35.32
CA ASN A 14 -15.99 10.34 -35.12
C ASN A 14 -16.03 11.05 -33.77
N ASP A 15 -15.51 10.44 -32.71
CA ASP A 15 -15.73 10.90 -31.34
C ASP A 15 -14.50 11.58 -30.71
N LEU A 16 -13.31 11.39 -31.29
CA LEU A 16 -12.09 12.05 -30.82
C LEU A 16 -11.75 13.25 -31.68
N ASN A 17 -11.36 14.34 -31.03
CA ASN A 17 -10.84 15.49 -31.76
C ASN A 17 -9.45 15.17 -32.36
N PRO A 18 -8.94 15.96 -33.33
CA PRO A 18 -7.64 15.72 -33.95
C PRO A 18 -6.47 15.63 -32.96
N GLN A 19 -6.50 16.37 -31.85
CA GLN A 19 -5.45 16.37 -30.83
C GLN A 19 -5.47 15.07 -30.00
N GLU A 20 -6.65 14.59 -29.62
CA GLU A 20 -6.81 13.32 -28.90
C GLU A 20 -6.41 12.13 -29.77
N ARG A 21 -6.70 12.19 -31.08
CA ARG A 21 -6.23 11.18 -32.05
C ARG A 21 -4.70 11.14 -32.11
N ALA A 22 -4.07 12.29 -32.32
CA ALA A 22 -2.61 12.40 -32.36
C ALA A 22 -1.96 11.95 -31.04
N LEU A 23 -2.56 12.28 -29.89
CA LEU A 23 -2.09 11.85 -28.58
C LEU A 23 -2.16 10.34 -28.41
N ILE A 24 -3.24 9.71 -28.86
CA ILE A 24 -3.42 8.26 -28.80
C ILE A 24 -2.44 7.53 -29.72
N GLU A 25 -2.23 8.02 -30.93
CA GLU A 25 -1.24 7.48 -31.87
C GLU A 25 0.17 7.61 -31.31
N HIS A 26 0.54 8.78 -30.79
CA HIS A 26 1.84 8.99 -30.19
C HIS A 26 2.05 8.11 -28.94
N GLY A 27 1.06 8.02 -28.05
CA GLY A 27 1.12 7.14 -26.88
C GLY A 27 1.22 5.66 -27.25
N ARG A 28 0.62 5.25 -28.37
CA ARG A 28 0.76 3.90 -28.93
C ARG A 28 2.20 3.65 -29.38
N ASP A 29 2.78 4.55 -30.15
CA ASP A 29 4.14 4.38 -30.66
C ASP A 29 5.16 4.33 -29.52
N LEU A 30 5.00 5.21 -28.52
CA LEU A 30 5.77 5.17 -27.28
C LEU A 30 5.59 3.86 -26.50
N SER A 31 4.38 3.31 -26.46
CA SER A 31 4.15 2.02 -25.79
C SER A 31 4.77 0.82 -26.51
N ARG A 32 5.01 0.94 -27.83
CA ARG A 32 5.59 -0.12 -28.66
C ARG A 32 7.11 -0.09 -28.66
N GLN A 33 7.70 1.10 -28.58
CA GLN A 33 9.11 1.27 -28.27
C GLN A 33 9.30 0.76 -26.84
N LYS A 34 10.06 -0.33 -26.67
CA LYS A 34 10.14 -1.08 -25.40
C LYS A 34 10.32 -0.13 -24.20
N VAL A 35 9.50 -0.35 -23.17
CA VAL A 35 9.40 0.30 -21.84
C VAL A 35 10.74 0.66 -21.15
N GLU A 36 11.86 0.06 -21.55
CA GLU A 36 13.17 0.29 -20.95
C GLU A 36 13.79 1.60 -21.45
N GLY A 37 13.96 2.57 -20.55
CA GLY A 37 14.59 3.86 -20.84
C GLY A 37 13.62 4.98 -21.23
N VAL A 38 12.31 4.71 -21.23
CA VAL A 38 11.27 5.73 -21.42
C VAL A 38 11.31 6.72 -20.26
N ASP A 39 11.55 7.99 -20.56
CA ASP A 39 11.54 9.06 -19.55
C ASP A 39 10.13 9.34 -19.01
N LEU A 40 10.07 10.12 -17.93
CA LEU A 40 8.81 10.43 -17.27
C LEU A 40 7.82 11.19 -18.17
N ASP A 41 8.30 12.00 -19.11
CA ASP A 41 7.46 12.79 -20.02
C ASP A 41 6.74 11.90 -21.04
N ASN A 42 7.45 10.92 -21.57
CA ASN A 42 6.87 9.89 -22.42
C ASN A 42 5.88 9.02 -21.62
N TRP A 43 6.15 8.71 -20.36
CA TRP A 43 5.18 8.05 -19.49
C TRP A 43 3.92 8.87 -19.26
N ILE A 44 4.06 10.17 -19.01
CA ILE A 44 2.93 11.10 -18.89
C ILE A 44 2.11 11.10 -20.18
N THR A 45 2.77 11.14 -21.33
CA THR A 45 2.11 11.06 -22.66
C THR A 45 1.32 9.76 -22.82
N ILE A 46 1.90 8.62 -22.46
CA ILE A 46 1.20 7.32 -22.44
C ILE A 46 -0.01 7.36 -21.49
N GLY A 47 0.12 7.99 -20.32
CA GLY A 47 -0.96 8.16 -19.36
C GLY A 47 -2.12 9.01 -19.89
N LEU A 48 -1.81 10.11 -20.58
CA LEU A 48 -2.80 10.98 -21.22
C LEU A 48 -3.53 10.24 -22.35
N ALA A 49 -2.80 9.49 -23.18
CA ALA A 49 -3.41 8.61 -24.19
C ALA A 49 -4.32 7.56 -23.55
N HIS A 50 -3.93 6.98 -22.41
CA HIS A 50 -4.77 6.03 -21.68
C HIS A 50 -6.05 6.68 -21.13
N ASN A 51 -6.00 7.91 -20.63
CA ASN A 51 -7.20 8.65 -20.20
C ASN A 51 -8.15 8.88 -21.38
N ALA A 52 -7.64 9.17 -22.58
CA ALA A 52 -8.46 9.26 -23.78
C ALA A 52 -9.14 7.92 -24.14
N HIS A 53 -8.43 6.78 -24.00
CA HIS A 53 -9.04 5.45 -24.15
C HIS A 53 -10.16 5.19 -23.13
N ILE A 54 -9.98 5.60 -21.87
CA ILE A 54 -11.02 5.48 -20.84
C ILE A 54 -12.26 6.29 -21.23
N ARG A 55 -12.09 7.54 -21.67
CA ARG A 55 -13.21 8.39 -22.10
C ARG A 55 -13.96 7.77 -23.28
N LEU A 56 -13.24 7.24 -24.28
CA LEU A 56 -13.86 6.58 -25.42
C LEU A 56 -14.60 5.30 -25.00
N ALA A 57 -14.07 4.55 -24.04
CA ALA A 57 -14.68 3.30 -23.55
C ALA A 57 -15.99 3.58 -22.83
N LEU A 58 -16.02 4.64 -22.02
CA LEU A 58 -17.20 5.14 -21.33
C LEU A 58 -18.29 5.55 -22.32
N ARG A 59 -17.92 6.27 -23.39
CA ARG A 59 -18.86 6.66 -24.45
C ARG A 59 -19.43 5.48 -25.21
N LEU A 60 -18.57 4.54 -25.65
CA LEU A 60 -19.01 3.33 -26.34
C LEU A 60 -19.92 2.46 -25.47
N ALA A 61 -19.64 2.40 -24.18
CA ALA A 61 -20.49 1.71 -23.21
C ALA A 61 -21.72 2.53 -22.77
N ASN A 62 -21.90 3.74 -23.30
CA ASN A 62 -22.94 4.70 -22.93
C ASN A 62 -23.11 4.86 -21.42
N THR A 63 -21.99 5.06 -20.71
CA THR A 63 -21.97 5.15 -19.24
C THR A 63 -20.94 6.15 -18.76
N ASN A 64 -21.16 6.70 -17.57
CA ASN A 64 -20.17 7.49 -16.82
C ASN A 64 -19.42 6.66 -15.77
N LYS A 65 -19.79 5.39 -15.58
CA LYS A 65 -19.20 4.53 -14.57
C LYS A 65 -18.02 3.75 -15.15
N ARG A 66 -16.87 3.81 -14.47
CA ARG A 66 -15.68 2.99 -14.77
C ARG A 66 -15.85 1.54 -14.27
N SER A 67 -17.03 0.96 -14.47
CA SER A 67 -17.40 -0.38 -14.02
C SER A 67 -18.46 -0.99 -14.95
N GLY A 68 -18.57 -2.33 -14.92
CA GLY A 68 -19.51 -3.07 -15.76
C GLY A 68 -18.83 -3.81 -16.92
N SER A 69 -19.48 -4.88 -17.38
CA SER A 69 -18.94 -5.82 -18.39
C SER A 69 -18.74 -5.15 -19.75
N ILE A 70 -19.67 -4.27 -20.16
CA ILE A 70 -19.63 -3.57 -21.46
C ILE A 70 -18.45 -2.58 -21.49
N TYR A 71 -18.33 -1.70 -20.48
CA TYR A 71 -17.18 -0.79 -20.34
C TYR A 71 -15.86 -1.55 -20.32
N ALA A 72 -15.76 -2.59 -19.47
CA ALA A 72 -14.55 -3.40 -19.36
C ALA A 72 -14.18 -4.03 -20.70
N LYS A 73 -15.16 -4.50 -21.48
CA LYS A 73 -14.95 -5.04 -22.84
C LYS A 73 -14.34 -3.99 -23.76
N HIS A 74 -14.97 -2.83 -23.93
CA HIS A 74 -14.47 -1.77 -24.83
C HIS A 74 -13.08 -1.27 -24.44
N LEU A 75 -12.83 -1.05 -23.15
CA LEU A 75 -11.50 -0.69 -22.66
C LEU A 75 -10.48 -1.79 -22.98
N SER A 76 -10.84 -3.05 -22.78
CA SER A 76 -9.94 -4.18 -23.08
C SER A 76 -9.61 -4.29 -24.56
N ASP A 77 -10.59 -4.07 -25.43
CA ASP A 77 -10.40 -4.15 -26.88
C ASP A 77 -9.54 -2.99 -27.40
N MET A 78 -9.71 -1.77 -26.86
CA MET A 78 -8.78 -0.67 -27.13
C MET A 78 -7.37 -0.97 -26.64
N MET A 79 -7.21 -1.41 -25.39
CA MET A 79 -5.89 -1.75 -24.86
C MET A 79 -5.20 -2.85 -25.70
N ARG A 80 -5.97 -3.77 -26.30
CA ARG A 80 -5.46 -4.76 -27.25
C ARG A 80 -5.05 -4.12 -28.58
N TYR A 81 -5.91 -3.29 -29.16
CA TYR A 81 -5.65 -2.58 -30.41
C TYR A 81 -4.35 -1.75 -30.35
N TYR A 82 -4.09 -1.14 -29.19
CA TYR A 82 -2.89 -0.35 -28.93
C TYR A 82 -1.67 -1.16 -28.47
N GLY A 83 -1.79 -2.48 -28.28
CA GLY A 83 -0.66 -3.35 -27.91
C GLY A 83 -0.27 -3.29 -26.43
N ILE A 84 -1.13 -2.74 -25.56
CA ILE A 84 -0.87 -2.53 -24.13
C ILE A 84 -1.43 -3.70 -23.28
N LYS A 85 -2.42 -4.44 -23.79
CA LYS A 85 -3.06 -5.54 -23.07
C LYS A 85 -2.15 -6.76 -22.93
N GLY A 86 -1.93 -7.20 -21.68
CA GLY A 86 -1.29 -8.48 -21.35
C GLY A 86 0.03 -8.36 -20.59
N ASP A 87 0.64 -7.17 -20.57
CA ASP A 87 1.89 -6.95 -19.85
C ASP A 87 1.61 -6.42 -18.43
N LYS A 88 1.96 -7.25 -17.43
CA LYS A 88 1.77 -6.94 -16.00
C LYS A 88 2.53 -5.68 -15.56
N ARG A 89 3.60 -5.28 -16.27
CA ARG A 89 4.38 -4.07 -15.98
C ARG A 89 3.54 -2.80 -16.13
N TYR A 90 2.64 -2.76 -17.12
CA TYR A 90 1.79 -1.59 -17.35
C TYR A 90 0.73 -1.40 -16.27
N LYS A 91 0.30 -2.45 -15.56
CA LYS A 91 -0.75 -2.30 -14.55
C LYS A 91 -0.30 -1.36 -13.41
N GLY A 92 0.90 -1.55 -12.89
CA GLY A 92 1.47 -0.71 -11.84
C GLY A 92 1.71 0.72 -12.33
N ILE A 93 2.27 0.84 -13.53
CA ILE A 93 2.60 2.11 -14.17
C ILE A 93 1.34 2.94 -14.46
N LEU A 94 0.33 2.36 -15.10
CA LEU A 94 -0.95 3.03 -15.39
C LEU A 94 -1.68 3.42 -14.11
N THR A 95 -1.58 2.63 -13.04
CA THR A 95 -2.13 3.02 -11.73
C THR A 95 -1.41 4.23 -11.16
N ALA A 96 -0.08 4.31 -11.32
CA ALA A 96 0.69 5.48 -10.88
C ALA A 96 0.38 6.71 -11.74
N LEU A 97 0.25 6.56 -13.06
CA LEU A 97 -0.14 7.63 -13.97
C LEU A 97 -1.56 8.12 -13.71
N ALA A 98 -2.51 7.23 -13.44
CA ALA A 98 -3.88 7.60 -13.07
C ALA A 98 -3.94 8.43 -11.79
N PHE A 99 -3.02 8.20 -10.84
CA PHE A 99 -2.89 9.06 -9.65
C PHE A 99 -2.33 10.44 -9.99
N ILE A 100 -1.34 10.51 -10.89
CA ILE A 100 -0.67 11.77 -11.28
C ILE A 100 -1.60 12.64 -12.13
N LEU A 101 -2.31 12.03 -13.08
CA LEU A 101 -3.16 12.67 -14.08
C LEU A 101 -4.64 12.65 -13.68
N ASP A 102 -4.89 12.71 -12.38
CA ASP A 102 -6.23 12.68 -11.82
C ASP A 102 -6.89 14.06 -11.96
N GLU A 103 -7.94 14.16 -12.78
CA GLU A 103 -8.62 15.43 -13.09
C GLU A 103 -9.29 16.05 -11.86
N GLU A 104 -9.66 15.24 -10.86
CA GLU A 104 -10.21 15.71 -9.58
C GLU A 104 -9.12 16.28 -8.65
N HIS A 105 -7.85 16.02 -8.96
CA HIS A 105 -6.69 16.38 -8.14
C HIS A 105 -5.56 17.00 -8.98
N PRO A 106 -5.81 18.13 -9.66
CA PRO A 106 -4.82 18.79 -10.53
C PRO A 106 -3.55 19.19 -9.78
N GLU A 107 -3.63 19.43 -8.47
CA GLU A 107 -2.49 19.78 -7.61
C GLU A 107 -1.36 18.75 -7.63
N ARG A 108 -1.67 17.48 -7.98
CA ARG A 108 -0.68 16.40 -8.05
C ARG A 108 0.28 16.59 -9.22
N LEU A 109 -0.25 16.94 -10.39
CA LEU A 109 0.56 17.21 -11.57
C LEU A 109 1.31 18.53 -11.42
N GLU A 110 0.68 19.55 -10.84
CA GLU A 110 1.32 20.82 -10.52
C GLU A 110 2.51 20.63 -9.57
N ALA A 111 2.33 19.89 -8.47
CA ALA A 111 3.40 19.58 -7.53
C ALA A 111 4.56 18.83 -8.19
N LEU A 112 4.28 17.92 -9.13
CA LEU A 112 5.31 17.24 -9.90
C LEU A 112 6.09 18.22 -10.78
N ASN A 113 5.40 19.11 -11.50
CA ASN A 113 6.02 20.08 -12.39
C ASN A 113 6.85 21.11 -11.63
N GLU A 114 6.35 21.62 -10.50
CA GLU A 114 7.09 22.52 -9.61
C GLU A 114 8.37 21.87 -9.08
N ALA A 115 8.30 20.60 -8.67
CA ALA A 115 9.46 19.86 -8.18
C ALA A 115 10.49 19.63 -9.29
N ARG A 116 10.03 19.24 -10.48
CA ARG A 116 10.91 19.03 -11.65
C ARG A 116 11.58 20.32 -12.10
N ALA A 117 10.93 21.48 -11.98
CA ALA A 117 11.54 22.77 -12.30
C ALA A 117 12.74 23.09 -11.41
N LYS A 118 12.74 22.61 -10.16
CA LYS A 118 13.79 22.85 -9.16
C LYS A 118 14.89 21.79 -9.14
N MET A 119 14.73 20.69 -9.86
CA MET A 119 15.67 19.56 -9.86
C MET A 119 16.81 19.74 -10.85
N SER A 120 18.00 19.31 -10.44
CA SER A 120 19.14 19.13 -11.32
C SER A 120 18.89 18.03 -12.37
N PRO A 121 19.64 18.01 -13.49
CA PRO A 121 19.53 16.95 -14.49
C PRO A 121 19.73 15.53 -13.92
N GLY A 122 20.65 15.37 -12.95
CA GLY A 122 20.89 14.11 -12.27
C GLY A 122 19.69 13.63 -11.45
N GLU A 123 19.03 14.54 -10.72
CA GLU A 123 17.82 14.21 -9.97
C GLU A 123 16.64 13.88 -10.90
N LYS A 124 16.50 14.61 -12.02
CA LYS A 124 15.50 14.29 -13.05
C LYS A 124 15.67 12.88 -13.61
N ALA A 125 16.91 12.42 -13.82
CA ALA A 125 17.18 11.06 -14.29
C ALA A 125 16.67 9.99 -13.30
N THR A 126 16.69 10.25 -11.99
CA THR A 126 16.15 9.31 -10.98
C THR A 126 14.62 9.24 -10.95
N LEU A 127 13.95 10.25 -11.53
CA LEU A 127 12.49 10.31 -11.66
C LEU A 127 11.95 9.64 -12.93
N ALA A 128 12.74 8.82 -13.62
CA ALA A 128 12.36 8.20 -14.88
C ALA A 128 11.11 7.28 -14.82
N SER A 129 10.59 6.93 -13.64
CA SER A 129 9.40 6.07 -13.51
C SER A 129 8.19 6.79 -12.88
N PRO A 130 6.96 6.48 -13.32
CA PRO A 130 5.75 6.99 -12.69
C PRO A 130 5.59 6.60 -11.21
N HIS A 131 6.17 5.47 -10.79
CA HIS A 131 6.17 5.09 -9.38
C HIS A 131 7.01 6.02 -8.50
N THR A 132 8.20 6.41 -8.98
CA THR A 132 9.05 7.38 -8.28
C THR A 132 8.39 8.74 -8.26
N ALA A 133 7.81 9.18 -9.39
CA ALA A 133 7.05 10.43 -9.47
C ALA A 133 5.86 10.47 -8.49
N ARG A 134 5.07 9.40 -8.42
CA ARG A 134 3.97 9.27 -7.45
C ARG A 134 4.45 9.38 -6.00
N THR A 135 5.58 8.75 -5.67
CA THR A 135 6.16 8.78 -4.33
C THR A 135 6.62 10.19 -3.96
N LEU A 136 7.25 10.89 -4.90
CA LEU A 136 7.64 12.28 -4.75
C LEU A 136 6.44 13.19 -4.50
N ILE A 137 5.39 13.10 -5.32
CA ILE A 137 4.18 13.92 -5.17
C ILE A 137 3.56 13.73 -3.80
N LYS A 138 3.39 12.49 -3.34
CA LYS A 138 2.86 12.20 -2.00
C LYS A 138 3.71 12.87 -0.91
N ARG A 139 5.03 12.81 -1.03
CA ARG A 139 5.94 13.48 -0.08
C ARG A 139 5.71 14.99 -0.07
N LEU A 140 5.67 15.62 -1.24
CA LEU A 140 5.51 17.07 -1.38
C LEU A 140 4.14 17.57 -0.88
N LEU A 141 3.06 16.84 -1.17
CA LEU A 141 1.72 17.20 -0.70
C LEU A 141 1.58 17.02 0.82
N ASN A 142 2.24 16.00 1.40
CA ASN A 142 2.29 15.84 2.85
C ASN A 142 3.08 17.00 3.50
N GLU A 143 4.24 17.36 2.95
CA GLU A 143 5.03 18.52 3.41
C GLU A 143 4.23 19.84 3.32
N LYS A 144 3.49 20.07 2.23
CA LYS A 144 2.65 21.28 2.05
C LYS A 144 1.45 21.34 3.01
N SER A 145 0.87 20.21 3.39
CA SER A 145 -0.28 20.15 4.29
C SER A 145 0.10 20.28 5.77
N GLY A 146 1.39 20.46 6.09
CA GLY A 146 1.88 20.46 7.47
C GLY A 146 1.75 19.10 8.15
N TYR A 147 1.40 18.06 7.40
CA TYR A 147 1.33 16.70 7.88
C TYR A 147 2.74 16.14 7.87
N GLU A 148 3.40 16.10 9.04
CA GLU A 148 4.58 15.25 9.20
C GLU A 148 4.18 13.84 8.78
N PRO A 149 4.75 13.29 7.70
CA PRO A 149 4.52 11.89 7.40
C PRO A 149 5.02 11.11 8.61
N ALA A 150 4.12 10.38 9.29
CA ALA A 150 4.50 9.46 10.35
C ALA A 150 5.75 8.71 9.86
N PRO A 151 6.87 8.75 10.61
CA PRO A 151 8.18 8.33 10.14
C PRO A 151 8.01 6.98 9.46
N LYS A 152 8.44 6.90 8.19
CA LYS A 152 8.29 5.73 7.30
C LYS A 152 8.23 4.48 8.17
N GLY A 153 7.06 3.85 8.26
CA GLY A 153 6.86 2.73 9.17
C GLY A 153 8.06 1.79 9.05
N ARG A 154 8.81 1.67 10.17
CA ARG A 154 10.03 0.86 10.24
C ARG A 154 9.79 -0.42 9.45
N THR A 155 10.68 -0.72 8.50
CA THR A 155 10.59 -1.95 7.71
C THR A 155 10.45 -3.13 8.67
N TRP A 156 9.76 -4.20 8.27
CA TRP A 156 9.58 -5.38 9.14
C TRP A 156 10.92 -5.84 9.75
N LYS A 157 12.00 -5.78 8.99
CA LYS A 157 13.37 -6.08 9.43
C LYS A 157 13.90 -5.14 10.54
N GLN A 158 13.55 -3.86 10.51
CA GLN A 158 13.91 -2.91 11.57
C GLN A 158 13.07 -3.13 12.84
N LYS A 159 11.78 -3.45 12.70
CA LYS A 159 10.94 -3.82 13.85
C LYS A 159 11.40 -5.14 14.48
N GLU A 160 11.76 -6.12 13.66
CA GLU A 160 12.28 -7.41 14.10
C GLU A 160 13.60 -7.24 14.86
N LYS A 161 14.53 -6.42 14.32
CA LYS A 161 15.77 -6.10 15.01
C LYS A 161 15.52 -5.38 16.35
N ASP A 162 14.67 -4.35 16.38
CA ASP A 162 14.36 -3.64 17.63
C ASP A 162 13.65 -4.52 18.67
N LEU A 163 12.83 -5.49 18.22
CA LEU A 163 12.19 -6.47 19.11
C LEU A 163 13.20 -7.49 19.63
N LEU A 164 14.11 -7.97 18.78
CA LEU A 164 15.20 -8.86 19.18
C LEU A 164 16.16 -8.16 20.16
N ASP A 165 16.52 -6.91 19.90
CA ASP A 165 17.37 -6.10 20.78
C ASP A 165 16.66 -5.84 22.13
N LYS A 166 15.34 -5.64 22.13
CA LYS A 166 14.54 -5.52 23.36
C LYS A 166 14.41 -6.85 24.12
N VAL A 167 14.23 -7.96 23.42
CA VAL A 167 14.19 -9.29 24.04
C VAL A 167 15.53 -9.59 24.67
N ALA A 168 16.64 -9.38 23.95
CA ALA A 168 17.98 -9.55 24.49
C ALA A 168 18.24 -8.65 25.71
N HIS A 169 17.80 -7.39 25.66
CA HIS A 169 17.94 -6.48 26.81
C HIS A 169 17.07 -6.88 28.01
N LEU A 170 15.86 -7.39 27.78
CA LEU A 170 14.98 -7.89 28.85
C LEU A 170 15.48 -9.22 29.41
N GLU A 171 16.05 -10.10 28.58
CA GLU A 171 16.71 -11.33 29.00
C GLU A 171 17.97 -11.03 29.82
N GLU A 172 18.74 -10.01 29.44
CA GLU A 172 19.89 -9.53 30.20
C GLU A 172 19.46 -8.88 31.54
N GLN A 173 18.35 -8.12 31.57
CA GLN A 173 17.77 -7.60 32.80
C GLN A 173 17.23 -8.70 33.72
N LEU A 174 16.62 -9.76 33.15
CA LEU A 174 16.16 -10.93 33.90
C LEU A 174 17.31 -11.77 34.44
N ALA A 175 18.39 -11.91 33.67
CA ALA A 175 19.58 -12.65 34.07
C ALA A 175 20.46 -11.88 35.08
N SER A 176 20.40 -10.54 35.06
CA SER A 176 21.11 -9.68 36.03
C SER A 176 20.28 -9.35 37.27
N SER A 177 18.99 -9.67 37.28
CA SER A 177 18.14 -9.62 38.48
C SER A 177 18.36 -10.87 39.33
N ASP A 178 19.54 -10.96 39.94
CA ASP A 178 19.83 -11.89 41.04
C ASP A 178 19.20 -11.33 42.33
N ASP A 179 17.87 -11.36 42.43
CA ASP A 179 17.22 -11.43 43.75
C ASP A 179 15.80 -11.99 43.67
N SER A 180 15.52 -12.86 44.63
CA SER A 180 14.26 -13.49 45.00
C SER A 180 12.99 -12.69 44.68
N GLY A 181 12.08 -13.28 43.90
CA GLY A 181 10.73 -12.72 43.82
C GLY A 181 9.89 -13.31 42.70
N ALA A 182 9.45 -14.55 42.86
CA ALA A 182 8.23 -14.95 42.18
C ALA A 182 7.16 -13.90 42.57
N VAL A 183 6.73 -13.08 41.61
CA VAL A 183 5.71 -12.03 41.83
C VAL A 183 4.44 -12.62 42.45
N PHE A 184 4.25 -13.93 42.24
CA PHE A 184 3.25 -14.75 42.90
C PHE A 184 3.86 -16.03 43.46
N THR A 185 3.50 -16.38 44.69
CA THR A 185 3.90 -17.62 45.34
C THR A 185 2.96 -18.76 44.95
N PRO A 186 3.37 -20.05 45.06
CA PRO A 186 2.49 -21.19 44.80
C PRO A 186 1.23 -21.23 45.68
N THR A 187 1.24 -20.49 46.79
CA THR A 187 0.11 -20.37 47.71
C THR A 187 -0.89 -19.28 47.32
N ASP A 188 -0.56 -18.42 46.36
CA ASP A 188 -1.44 -17.32 45.94
C ASP A 188 -2.64 -17.86 45.17
N THR A 189 -3.82 -17.36 45.52
CA THR A 189 -5.05 -17.79 44.87
C THR A 189 -5.22 -17.10 43.52
N ALA A 190 -5.90 -17.77 42.58
CA ALA A 190 -6.23 -17.18 41.28
C ALA A 190 -6.99 -15.84 41.38
N LYS A 191 -7.66 -15.55 42.51
CA LYS A 191 -8.31 -14.25 42.75
C LYS A 191 -7.30 -13.15 43.10
N GLU A 192 -6.28 -13.44 43.89
CA GLU A 192 -5.26 -12.47 44.31
C GLU A 192 -4.35 -12.06 43.14
N ILE A 193 -3.98 -13.04 42.31
CA ILE A 193 -3.19 -12.81 41.09
C ILE A 193 -3.93 -11.88 40.12
N VAL A 194 -5.24 -12.09 39.94
CA VAL A 194 -6.08 -11.29 39.04
C VAL A 194 -6.37 -9.90 39.59
N ALA A 195 -6.48 -9.76 40.92
CA ALA A 195 -6.66 -8.45 41.56
C ALA A 195 -5.45 -7.52 41.31
N ALA A 196 -4.23 -8.07 41.34
CA ALA A 196 -3.01 -7.32 41.02
C ALA A 196 -2.95 -6.85 39.55
N MET A 197 -3.66 -7.51 38.63
CA MET A 197 -3.67 -7.20 37.19
C MET A 197 -4.83 -6.26 36.77
N SER A 198 -5.69 -5.87 37.72
CA SER A 198 -6.96 -5.20 37.45
C SER A 198 -6.85 -3.78 36.89
N GLY A 199 -5.70 -3.12 37.03
CA GLY A 199 -5.46 -1.77 36.48
C GLY A 199 -5.09 -1.72 34.99
N SER A 200 -4.66 -2.84 34.41
CA SER A 200 -3.96 -2.85 33.11
C SER A 200 -4.66 -3.67 32.02
N VAL A 201 -5.72 -4.40 32.37
CA VAL A 201 -6.36 -5.39 31.49
C VAL A 201 -7.89 -5.31 31.61
N SER A 202 -8.59 -5.47 30.48
CA SER A 202 -10.05 -5.44 30.45
C SER A 202 -10.68 -6.61 31.24
N ARG A 203 -11.83 -6.35 31.87
CA ARG A 203 -12.52 -7.30 32.77
C ARG A 203 -12.78 -8.68 32.15
N ASN A 204 -13.09 -8.74 30.85
CA ASN A 204 -13.35 -10.00 30.15
C ASN A 204 -12.08 -10.86 30.04
N LYS A 205 -10.93 -10.24 29.74
CA LYS A 205 -9.64 -10.94 29.67
C LYS A 205 -9.18 -11.39 31.06
N LEU A 206 -9.46 -10.60 32.10
CA LEU A 206 -9.16 -11.00 33.48
C LEU A 206 -9.94 -12.24 33.91
N MET A 207 -11.20 -12.39 33.49
CA MET A 207 -11.98 -13.61 33.78
C MET A 207 -11.45 -14.84 33.05
N GLU A 208 -10.98 -14.70 31.80
CA GLU A 208 -10.35 -15.80 31.06
C GLU A 208 -9.04 -16.23 31.71
N VAL A 209 -8.21 -15.26 32.12
CA VAL A 209 -6.96 -15.51 32.86
C VAL A 209 -7.25 -16.20 34.19
N GLN A 210 -8.26 -15.73 34.94
CA GLN A 210 -8.66 -16.37 36.21
C GLN A 210 -9.05 -17.84 36.02
N LYS A 211 -9.82 -18.13 34.95
CA LYS A 211 -10.26 -19.48 34.63
C LYS A 211 -9.07 -20.37 34.24
N ALA A 212 -8.15 -19.87 33.44
CA ALA A 212 -6.96 -20.60 33.01
C ALA A 212 -6.02 -20.93 34.18
N ILE A 213 -5.77 -19.97 35.08
CA ILE A 213 -4.97 -20.19 36.29
C ILE A 213 -5.64 -21.20 37.21
N GLY A 214 -6.97 -21.12 37.37
CA GLY A 214 -7.73 -22.09 38.16
C GLY A 214 -7.68 -23.52 37.62
N VAL A 215 -7.55 -23.72 36.30
CA VAL A 215 -7.32 -25.03 35.69
C VAL A 215 -5.88 -25.50 35.98
N TRP A 216 -4.90 -24.63 35.75
CA TRP A 216 -3.49 -24.95 35.95
C TRP A 216 -3.17 -25.37 37.39
N LEU A 217 -3.71 -24.67 38.40
CA LEU A 217 -3.54 -25.01 39.83
C LEU A 217 -4.19 -26.33 40.23
N LYS A 218 -5.24 -26.77 39.52
CA LYS A 218 -5.86 -28.08 39.73
C LYS A 218 -5.02 -29.19 39.16
N ASP A 219 -4.41 -28.96 38.00
CA ASP A 219 -3.55 -29.92 37.33
C ASP A 219 -2.17 -30.04 37.99
N HIS A 220 -1.76 -29.02 38.77
CA HIS A 220 -0.49 -28.96 39.50
C HIS A 220 -0.71 -28.66 40.98
N PRO A 221 -1.29 -29.58 41.76
CA PRO A 221 -1.57 -29.35 43.18
C PRO A 221 -0.27 -29.15 43.96
N VAL A 222 -0.17 -28.02 44.66
CA VAL A 222 0.96 -27.72 45.53
C VAL A 222 1.01 -28.75 46.67
N GLN A 223 2.08 -29.55 46.71
CA GLN A 223 2.31 -30.48 47.82
C GLN A 223 2.48 -29.68 49.11
N LYS A 224 1.57 -29.88 50.08
CA LYS A 224 1.74 -29.31 51.41
C LYS A 224 2.99 -29.92 52.05
N PRO A 225 3.90 -29.12 52.63
CA PRO A 225 5.06 -29.67 53.32
C PRO A 225 4.60 -30.57 54.47
N LYS A 226 5.19 -31.76 54.56
CA LYS A 226 4.89 -32.78 55.58
C LYS A 226 5.28 -32.22 56.95
N PRO A 227 4.42 -32.28 57.98
CA PRO A 227 4.80 -31.79 59.31
C PRO A 227 5.96 -32.63 59.85
N PRO A 228 6.91 -32.02 60.60
CA PRO A 228 8.09 -32.73 61.08
C PRO A 228 7.66 -33.84 62.05
N THR A 229 8.03 -35.07 61.72
CA THR A 229 7.96 -36.22 62.63
C THR A 229 8.85 -35.93 63.84
N ARG A 230 8.27 -35.92 65.04
CA ARG A 230 9.00 -36.08 66.30
C ARG A 230 8.93 -37.52 66.74
#